data_AF-A0A2H0Y008-F1
#
_entry.id   AF-A0A2H0Y008-F1
#
_cell.length_a   1.000
_cell.length_b   1.000
_cell.length_c   1.000
_cell.angle_alpha   90.00
_cell.angle_beta   90.00
_cell.angle_gamma   90.00
#
_symmetry.space_group_name_H-M   'P 1'
#
loop_
_entity.id
_entity.type
_entity.pdbx_description
1 polymer ?
#
loop_
_entity_poly.entity_id
_entity_poly.type
_entity_poly.pdbx_seq_one_letter_code
_entity_poly.pdbx_strand_id
1 'polypeptide(L)' 'MYDLIQVGVAINFLSEDVIPISNQEDLNSGRYFFFKPEEVLGWCRQICRRYILRHDYHLGDFTVFLLK' A
#
# COMPACT_ATOMS: atom_id res chain seq x y z
N MET A 1 1.09 -28.63 -4.42
CA MET A 1 -0.10 -28.39 -3.57
C MET A 1 0.00 -26.93 -3.14
N TYR A 2 -1.00 -26.10 -3.44
CA TYR A 2 -0.97 -24.69 -3.03
C TYR A 2 -1.20 -24.65 -1.53
N ASP A 3 -0.18 -24.27 -0.75
CA ASP A 3 -0.35 -24.04 0.68
C ASP A 3 -1.34 -22.89 0.87
N LEU A 4 -2.51 -23.21 1.43
CA LEU A 4 -3.48 -22.21 1.83
C LEU A 4 -2.90 -21.38 2.98
N ILE A 5 -2.98 -20.06 2.83
CA ILE A 5 -2.53 -19.10 3.84
C ILE A 5 -3.45 -19.16 5.05
N GLN A 6 -2.86 -19.23 6.25
CA GLN A 6 -3.62 -19.33 7.49
C GLN A 6 -3.85 -17.98 8.14
N VAL A 7 -2.92 -17.03 7.93
CA VAL A 7 -2.99 -15.68 8.52
C VAL A 7 -2.61 -14.64 7.48
N GLY A 8 -3.43 -13.59 7.38
CA GLY A 8 -3.18 -12.45 6.51
C GLY A 8 -3.39 -11.12 7.23
N VAL A 9 -2.62 -10.11 6.84
CA VAL A 9 -2.82 -8.70 7.25
C VAL A 9 -2.92 -7.84 6.00
N ALA A 10 -3.86 -6.90 5.98
CA ALA A 10 -4.03 -5.94 4.91
C ALA A 10 -3.73 -4.54 5.43
N ILE A 11 -2.96 -3.76 4.66
CA ILE A 11 -2.62 -2.37 4.99
C ILE A 11 -2.88 -1.53 3.75
N ASN A 12 -3.66 -0.46 3.92
CA ASN A 12 -3.98 0.49 2.86
C ASN A 12 -2.98 1.65 2.88
N PHE A 13 -2.57 2.07 1.70
CA PHE A 13 -1.64 3.17 1.46
C PHE A 13 -2.21 4.13 0.43
N LEU A 14 -1.80 5.39 0.55
CA LEU A 14 -2.06 6.41 -0.45
C LEU A 14 -0.85 6.52 -1.38
N SER A 15 -1.09 6.48 -2.67
CA SER A 15 -0.14 6.69 -3.76
C SER A 15 0.03 8.19 -4.02
N GLU A 16 1.27 8.59 -4.25
CA GLU A 16 1.67 9.97 -4.53
C GLU A 16 1.10 10.48 -5.87
N ASP A 17 0.84 9.59 -6.83
CA ASP A 17 0.56 9.96 -8.22
C ASP A 17 -0.90 10.42 -8.49
N VAL A 18 -1.79 10.40 -7.49
CA VAL A 18 -3.24 10.62 -7.70
C VAL A 18 -3.76 11.88 -7.01
N ILE A 19 -2.91 12.90 -6.99
CA ILE A 19 -3.25 14.20 -6.46
C ILE A 19 -3.61 15.17 -7.59
N PRO A 20 -4.82 15.10 -8.21
CA PRO A 20 -5.37 16.29 -8.85
C PRO A 20 -6.19 17.16 -7.88
N ILE A 21 -6.44 16.75 -6.63
CA ILE A 21 -7.62 17.27 -5.88
C ILE A 21 -7.35 17.74 -4.44
N SER A 22 -6.22 17.42 -3.79
CA SER A 22 -5.97 17.94 -2.44
C SER A 22 -5.36 19.35 -2.49
N ASN A 23 -6.00 20.28 -1.78
CA ASN A 23 -5.46 21.62 -1.52
C ASN A 23 -4.01 21.49 -1.05
N GLN A 24 -3.12 22.36 -1.54
CA GLN A 24 -1.70 22.37 -1.16
C GLN A 24 -1.47 22.51 0.37
N GLU A 25 -2.46 23.02 1.09
CA GLU A 25 -2.47 23.06 2.55
C GLU A 25 -2.60 21.67 3.20
N ASP A 26 -3.37 20.75 2.61
CA ASP A 26 -3.53 19.38 3.13
C ASP A 26 -2.27 18.55 2.91
N LEU A 27 -1.56 18.77 1.80
CA LEU A 27 -0.25 18.16 1.53
C LEU A 27 0.79 18.52 2.61
N ASN A 28 0.78 19.77 3.07
CA ASN A 28 1.70 20.27 4.09
C ASN A 28 1.19 20.07 5.53
N SER A 29 -0.03 19.55 5.70
CA SER A 29 -0.65 19.36 7.02
C SER A 29 -0.05 18.21 7.84
N GLY A 30 0.73 17.32 7.20
CA GLY A 30 1.26 16.09 7.82
C GLY A 30 0.18 15.05 8.15
N ARG A 31 -1.05 15.25 7.68
CA ARG A 31 -2.18 14.31 7.92
C ARG A 31 -2.18 13.13 6.96
N TYR A 32 -1.55 13.28 5.80
CA TYR A 32 -1.46 12.23 4.78
C TYR A 32 -0.01 11.88 4.52
N PHE A 33 0.26 10.57 4.54
CA PHE A 33 1.56 10.01 4.17
C PHE A 33 1.38 9.25 2.87
N PHE A 34 2.17 9.62 1.88
CA PHE A 34 2.14 9.02 0.55
C PHE A 34 3.35 8.11 0.40
N PHE A 35 3.14 6.99 -0.28
CA PHE A 35 4.18 6.01 -0.53
C PHE A 35 4.15 5.55 -1.97
N LYS A 36 5.34 5.30 -2.52
CA LYS A 36 5.47 4.57 -3.77
C LYS A 36 5.29 3.08 -3.49
N PRO A 37 4.45 2.35 -4.25
CA PRO A 37 4.28 0.92 -4.05
C PRO A 37 5.61 0.16 -4.04
N GLU A 38 6.59 0.58 -4.85
CA GLU A 38 7.92 -0.03 -4.95
C GLU A 38 8.69 0.02 -3.63
N GLU A 39 8.60 1.12 -2.88
CA GLU A 39 9.27 1.29 -1.59
C GLU A 39 8.68 0.34 -0.55
N VAL A 40 7.34 0.25 -0.51
CA VAL A 40 6.62 -0.64 0.40
C VAL A 40 6.92 -2.10 0.06
N LEU A 41 6.88 -2.48 -1.22
CA LEU A 41 7.18 -3.83 -1.66
C LEU A 41 8.63 -4.24 -1.37
N GLY A 42 9.58 -3.31 -1.47
CA GLY A 42 10.97 -3.52 -1.07
C GLY A 42 11.09 -3.95 0.40
N TRP A 43 10.36 -3.28 1.29
CA TRP A 43 10.28 -3.65 2.71
C TRP A 43 9.55 -4.98 2.93
N CYS A 44 8.42 -5.20 2.27
CA CYS A 44 7.64 -6.44 2.40
C CYS A 44 8.47 -7.69 2.06
N ARG A 45 9.34 -7.61 1.04
CA ARG A 45 10.24 -8.70 0.64
C ARG A 45 11.22 -9.12 1.75
N GLN A 46 11.59 -8.20 2.64
CA GLN A 46 12.54 -8.47 3.73
C GLN A 46 11.86 -9.20 4.90
N ILE A 47 10.57 -8.97 5.11
CA ILE A 47 9.83 -9.48 6.28
C ILE A 47 8.87 -10.63 5.97
N CYS A 48 8.44 -10.77 4.71
CA CYS A 48 7.40 -11.71 4.30
C CYS A 48 7.69 -12.29 2.90
N ARG A 49 7.61 -13.62 2.78
CA ARG A 49 7.84 -14.32 1.51
C ARG A 49 6.63 -14.32 0.57
N ARG A 50 5.43 -14.13 1.11
CA ARG A 50 4.16 -14.16 0.34
C ARG A 50 3.42 -12.86 0.58
N TYR A 51 3.38 -12.00 -0.43
CA TYR A 51 2.65 -10.75 -0.38
C TYR A 51 1.93 -10.48 -1.70
N ILE A 52 0.85 -9.72 -1.65
CA ILE A 52 0.06 -9.31 -2.82
C ILE A 52 -0.13 -7.80 -2.75
N LEU A 53 0.18 -7.11 -3.85
CA LEU A 53 -0.21 -5.73 -4.05
C LEU A 53 -1.53 -5.70 -4.83
N ARG A 54 -2.48 -4.92 -4.35
CA ARG A 54 -3.74 -4.66 -5.02
C ARG A 54 -3.92 -3.15 -5.14
N HIS A 55 -4.12 -2.67 -6.35
CA HIS A 55 -4.59 -1.29 -6.55
C HIS A 55 -6.11 -1.31 -6.40
N ASP A 56 -6.63 -0.46 -5.53
CA ASP A 56 -8.07 -0.33 -5.32
C ASP A 56 -8.68 0.69 -6.28
N TYR A 57 -10.02 0.73 -6.33
CA TYR A 57 -10.78 1.47 -7.36
C TYR A 57 -10.58 2.99 -7.27
N HIS A 58 -10.22 3.50 -6.09
CA HIS A 58 -9.74 4.87 -5.95
C HIS A 58 -8.34 4.93 -6.52
N LEU A 59 -8.17 5.75 -7.56
CA LEU A 59 -6.93 5.84 -8.35
C LEU A 59 -5.67 6.00 -7.47
N GLY A 60 -5.81 6.57 -6.27
CA GLY A 60 -4.71 6.85 -5.34
C GLY A 60 -4.51 5.84 -4.24
N ASP A 61 -5.23 4.73 -4.22
CA ASP A 61 -5.17 3.80 -3.10
C ASP A 61 -4.59 2.46 -3.54
N PHE A 62 -3.69 1.92 -2.73
CA PHE A 62 -3.24 0.54 -2.88
C PHE A 62 -3.20 -0.17 -1.55
N THR A 63 -3.49 -1.45 -1.59
CA THR A 63 -3.53 -2.33 -0.43
C THR A 63 -2.44 -3.40 -0.59
N VAL A 64 -1.63 -3.56 0.45
CA VAL A 64 -0.67 -4.66 0.54
C VAL A 64 -1.20 -5.72 1.49
N PHE A 65 -1.30 -6.94 0.99
CA PHE A 65 -1.61 -8.13 1.78
C PHE A 65 -0.30 -8.86 2.10
N LEU A 66 -0.03 -9.07 3.39
CA LEU A 66 1.06 -9.92 3.87
C LEU A 66 0.48 -11.24 4.33
N LEU A 67 1.06 -12.35 3.88
CA LEU A 67 0.44 -13.67 3.97
C LEU A 67 1.41 -14.66 4.61
N LYS A 68 0.95 -15.39 5.63
CA LYS A 68 1.73 -16.42 6.34
C LYS A 68 1.08 -17.79 6.25
#